data_AF-A0A2H3C8P1-F1
#
_entry.id   AF-A0A2H3C8P1-F1
#
_cell.length_a   1.000
_cell.length_b   1.000
_cell.length_c   1.000
_cell.angle_alpha   90.00
_cell.angle_beta   90.00
_cell.angle_gamma   90.00
#
_symmetry.space_group_name_H-M   'P 1'
#
loop_
_entity.id
_entity.type
_entity.pdbx_description
1 polymer ?
#
loop_
_entity_poly.entity_id
_entity_poly.type
_entity_poly.pdbx_seq_one_letter_code
_entity_poly.pdbx_strand_id
1 'polypeptide(L)' 'LNNCRSHQSYYTALSRTATAAGTLTLPSIGSNQSSPIDSKKIQGGCSGFLQQEFRKLELLDDITTQQYHSLAPITVTGDT' A
#
# COMPACT_ATOMS: atom_id res chain seq x y z
N LEU A 1 -12.64 12.15 6.00
CA LEU A 1 -11.35 11.47 6.32
C LEU A 1 -10.68 11.99 7.61
N ASN A 2 -11.35 12.84 8.40
CA ASN A 2 -10.74 13.52 9.55
C ASN A 2 -10.28 12.57 10.67
N ASN A 3 -10.95 11.43 10.85
CA ASN A 3 -10.61 10.43 11.86
C ASN A 3 -9.47 9.48 11.43
N CYS A 4 -8.98 9.59 10.20
CA CYS A 4 -7.82 8.83 9.73
C CYS A 4 -6.54 9.38 10.36
N ARG A 5 -5.95 8.58 11.27
CA ARG A 5 -4.77 8.95 12.08
C ARG A 5 -3.44 8.64 11.37
N SER A 6 -3.46 7.80 10.35
CA SER A 6 -2.26 7.39 9.62
C SER A 6 -2.48 7.43 8.11
N HIS A 7 -1.39 7.48 7.35
CA HIS A 7 -1.40 7.32 5.89
C HIS A 7 -2.16 6.07 5.45
N GLN A 8 -1.88 4.91 6.08
CA GLN A 8 -2.56 3.66 5.76
C GLN A 8 -4.08 3.75 5.93
N SER A 9 -4.57 4.45 6.97
CA SER A 9 -6.01 4.60 7.18
C SER A 9 -6.72 5.43 6.10
N TYR A 10 -6.01 6.32 5.39
CA TYR A 10 -6.53 6.99 4.20
C TYR A 10 -6.69 5.99 3.05
N TYR A 11 -5.63 5.23 2.75
CA TYR A 11 -5.64 4.22 1.69
C TYR A 11 -6.70 3.15 1.94
N THR A 12 -6.78 2.58 3.15
CA THR A 12 -7.79 1.56 3.46
C THR A 12 -9.21 2.09 3.29
N ALA A 13 -9.49 3.34 3.66
CA ALA A 13 -10.82 3.92 3.48
C ALA A 13 -11.15 4.14 1.99
N LEU A 14 -10.21 4.71 1.22
CA LEU A 14 -10.40 5.03 -0.19
C LEU A 14 -10.39 3.78 -1.10
N SER A 15 -9.65 2.74 -0.75
CA SER A 15 -9.63 1.47 -1.50
C SER A 15 -10.91 0.66 -1.36
N ARG A 16 -11.80 0.99 -0.40
CA ARG A 16 -13.12 0.35 -0.29
C ARG A 16 -14.18 0.96 -1.20
N THR A 17 -13.87 2.07 -1.86
CA THR A 17 -14.75 2.72 -2.82
C THR A 17 -14.50 2.21 -4.23
N ALA A 18 -15.58 1.97 -4.97
CA ALA A 18 -15.50 1.36 -6.30
C ALA A 18 -15.01 2.34 -7.39
N THR A 19 -15.35 3.62 -7.29
CA THR A 19 -14.95 4.67 -8.25
C THR A 19 -14.78 6.02 -7.56
N ALA A 20 -13.93 6.88 -8.11
CA ALA A 20 -13.76 8.24 -7.62
C ALA A 20 -15.06 9.07 -7.72
N ALA A 21 -15.80 8.93 -8.83
CA ALA A 21 -17.07 9.62 -9.03
C ALA A 21 -18.16 9.18 -8.03
N GLY A 22 -18.13 7.92 -7.60
CA GLY A 22 -19.05 7.39 -6.58
C GLY A 22 -18.59 7.65 -5.14
N THR A 23 -17.50 8.39 -4.93
CA THR A 23 -16.92 8.61 -3.60
C THR A 23 -17.20 10.04 -3.12
N LEU A 24 -17.92 10.17 -2.01
CA LEU A 24 -18.16 11.46 -1.37
C LEU A 24 -17.15 11.68 -0.24
N THR A 25 -16.38 12.76 -0.32
CA THR A 25 -15.44 13.13 0.75
C THR A 25 -16.02 14.25 1.59
N LEU A 26 -16.42 13.91 2.83
CA LEU A 26 -17.04 14.87 3.73
C LEU A 26 -15.99 15.73 4.47
N PRO A 27 -16.07 17.07 4.43
CA PRO A 27 -15.24 17.95 5.23
C PRO A 27 -15.59 17.88 6.72
N SER A 28 -14.67 18.34 7.58
CA SER A 28 -14.96 18.40 9.02
C SER A 28 -15.92 19.55 9.31
N ILE A 29 -16.86 19.35 10.23
CA ILE A 29 -17.64 20.46 10.78
C ILE A 29 -16.66 21.44 11.44
N GLY A 30 -16.68 22.70 10.98
CA GLY A 30 -15.80 23.77 11.46
C GLY A 30 -14.40 23.81 10.82
N SER A 31 -14.09 22.98 9.82
CA SER A 31 -12.81 23.13 9.09
C SER A 31 -12.92 24.21 8.01
N ASN A 32 -12.10 25.25 8.12
CA ASN A 32 -11.93 26.29 7.09
C ASN A 32 -10.98 25.86 5.97
N GLN A 33 -10.59 24.58 5.92
CA GLN A 33 -9.69 24.06 4.91
C GLN A 33 -10.43 23.89 3.58
N SER A 34 -9.79 24.35 2.50
CA SER A 34 -10.31 24.22 1.12
C SER A 34 -10.37 22.77 0.64
N SER A 35 -9.63 21.86 1.27
CA SER A 35 -9.61 20.43 0.94
C SER A 35 -9.97 19.58 2.16
N PRO A 36 -10.87 18.60 2.04
CA PRO A 36 -11.17 17.61 3.08
C PRO A 36 -10.07 16.53 3.21
N ILE A 37 -9.01 16.60 2.38
CA ILE A 37 -7.87 15.70 2.37
C ILE A 37 -6.61 16.48 2.77
N ASP A 38 -5.93 15.99 3.80
CA ASP A 38 -4.63 16.48 4.22
C ASP A 38 -3.53 15.81 3.37
N SER A 39 -2.91 16.57 2.47
CA SER A 39 -1.86 16.08 1.56
C SER A 39 -0.65 15.51 2.29
N LYS A 40 -0.33 15.99 3.51
CA LYS A 40 0.79 15.45 4.28
C LYS A 40 0.48 14.07 4.83
N LYS A 41 -0.78 13.79 5.15
CA LYS A 41 -1.22 12.47 5.61
C LYS A 41 -1.31 11.46 4.47
N ILE A 42 -1.74 11.89 3.28
CA ILE A 42 -1.84 11.00 2.10
C ILE A 42 -0.48 10.73 1.45
N GLN A 43 0.53 11.56 1.71
CA GLN A 43 1.91 11.35 1.24
C GLN A 43 2.84 10.82 2.34
N GLY A 44 2.31 10.55 3.53
CA GLY A 44 3.07 10.01 4.67
C GLY A 44 3.77 8.72 4.29
N GLY A 45 5.10 8.81 4.10
CA GLY A 45 5.91 7.81 3.43
C GLY A 45 5.72 6.36 3.90
N CYS A 46 6.09 5.43 3.02
CA CYS A 46 6.08 4.00 3.32
C CYS A 46 7.07 3.70 4.44
N SER A 47 6.62 3.12 5.57
CA SER A 47 7.52 2.76 6.66
C SER A 47 8.54 1.74 6.18
N GLY A 48 9.75 1.73 6.76
CA GLY A 48 10.79 0.76 6.35
C GLY A 48 10.31 -0.69 6.45
N PHE A 49 9.50 -1.00 7.47
CA PHE A 49 8.83 -2.29 7.60
C PHE A 49 7.90 -2.61 6.41
N LEU A 50 7.05 -1.66 6.02
CA LEU A 50 6.13 -1.86 4.91
C LEU A 50 6.86 -2.00 3.56
N GLN A 51 7.95 -1.27 3.36
CA GLN A 51 8.82 -1.44 2.18
C GLN A 51 9.44 -2.84 2.13
N GLN A 52 9.90 -3.37 3.27
CA GLN A 52 10.43 -4.73 3.36
C GLN A 52 9.37 -5.77 3.03
N GLU A 53 8.14 -5.62 3.54
CA GLU A 53 7.04 -6.53 3.22
C GLU A 53 6.72 -6.53 1.72
N PHE A 54 6.62 -5.36 1.08
CA PHE A 54 6.45 -5.29 -0.38
C PHE A 54 7.60 -5.95 -1.13
N ARG A 55 8.86 -5.70 -0.72
CA ARG A 55 10.02 -6.32 -1.36
C ARG A 55 10.03 -7.85 -1.23
N LYS A 56 9.58 -8.38 -0.09
CA LYS A 56 9.44 -9.84 0.11
C LYS A 56 8.37 -10.43 -0.80
N LEU A 57 7.26 -9.73 -0.99
CA LEU A 57 6.20 -10.16 -1.91
C LEU A 57 6.68 -10.17 -3.36
N GLU A 58 7.40 -9.13 -3.80
CA GLU A 58 8.02 -9.10 -5.14
C GLU A 58 9.01 -10.26 -5.33
N LEU A 59 9.89 -10.49 -4.34
CA LEU A 59 10.84 -11.60 -4.39
C LEU A 59 10.14 -12.97 -4.45
N LEU A 60 9.05 -13.13 -3.70
CA LEU A 60 8.26 -14.36 -3.72
C LEU A 60 7.58 -14.58 -5.07
N ASP A 61 7.08 -13.52 -5.70
CA ASP A 61 6.47 -13.57 -7.04
C ASP A 61 7.50 -13.95 -8.10
N ASP A 62 8.71 -13.37 -8.04
CA ASP A 62 9.83 -13.72 -8.90
C ASP A 62 10.19 -15.20 -8.78
N ILE A 63 10.34 -15.70 -7.54
CA ILE A 63 10.64 -17.11 -7.27
C ILE A 63 9.53 -18.01 -7.81
N THR A 64 8.27 -17.66 -7.57
CA THR A 64 7.10 -18.45 -8.01
C THR A 64 7.04 -18.49 -9.55
N THR A 65 7.33 -17.38 -10.20
CA THR A 65 7.41 -17.27 -11.67
C THR A 65 8.54 -18.14 -12.23
N GLN A 66 9.73 -18.10 -11.61
CA GLN A 66 10.86 -18.93 -12.02
C GLN A 66 10.58 -20.43 -11.84
N GLN A 67 9.91 -20.81 -10.75
CA GLN A 67 9.47 -22.19 -10.51
C GLN A 67 8.44 -22.64 -11.54
N TYR A 68 7.44 -21.79 -11.84
CA TYR A 68 6.42 -22.07 -12.86
C TYR A 68 7.05 -22.34 -14.23
N HIS A 69 8.06 -21.54 -14.61
CA HIS A 69 8.79 -21.73 -15.85
C HIS A 69 9.86 -22.85 -15.80
N SER A 70 10.00 -23.56 -14.68
CA SER A 70 11.04 -24.57 -14.45
C SER A 70 12.46 -24.04 -14.67
N LEU A 71 12.68 -22.74 -14.46
CA LEU A 71 13.97 -22.07 -14.59
C LEU A 71 14.80 -22.14 -13.30
N ALA A 72 14.16 -22.49 -12.19
CA ALA A 72 14.84 -22.67 -10.91
C ALA A 72 15.47 -24.09 -10.83
N PRO A 73 16.75 -24.23 -10.47
CA PRO A 73 17.35 -25.53 -10.25
C PRO A 73 16.71 -26.23 -9.04
N ILE A 74 16.38 -27.52 -9.19
CA ILE A 74 15.78 -28.37 -8.14
C ILE A 74 16.70 -28.52 -6.92
N THR A 75 18.00 -28.28 -7.10
CA THR A 75 19.02 -28.43 -6.06
C THR A 75 19.73 -27.11 -5.84
N VAL A 76 19.50 -26.48 -4.69
CA VAL A 76 20.27 -25.34 -4.22
C VAL A 76 21.28 -25.88 -3.20
N THR A 77 22.54 -26.03 -3.60
CA THR A 77 23.64 -26.29 -2.67
C THR A 77 24.08 -24.97 -2.06
N GLY A 78 23.79 -24.78 -0.77
CA GLY A 78 24.36 -23.67 -0.01
C GLY A 78 25.79 -24.02 0.39
N ASP A 79 26.76 -23.23 -0.07
CA ASP A 79 28.12 -23.33 0.43
C ASP A 79 28.15 -22.70 1.84
N THR A 80 28.48 -23.51 2.83
CA THR A 80 28.71 -23.11 4.24
C THR A 80 30.08 -22.50 4.43
#